data_AF-A0A183H9C9-F1
#
_entry.id   AF-A0A183H9C9-F1
#
_cell.length_a   1.000
_cell.length_b   1.000
_cell.length_c   1.000
_cell.angle_alpha   90.00
_cell.angle_beta   90.00
_cell.angle_gamma   90.00
#
_symmetry.space_group_name_H-M   'P 1'
#
loop_
_entity.id
_entity.type
_entity.pdbx_description
1 polymer ?
#
loop_
_entity_poly.entity_id
_entity_poly.type
_entity_poly.pdbx_seq_one_letter_code
_entity_poly.pdbx_strand_id
1 'polypeptide(L)'
;MRNCQQLSSFVHCCFITADDNTSFLHEGTHCFRQRSTDLSDHFYKKNMRMTHTWQTLSNDDTVVLLQNMADGYSILDTKYGISMPILDNEDYANLTPMATFFGMDNVKELTVLAQDDYKFYICEYLRDSEHRFLLQECYESALLKLENPSHVKFCANPIYQAIIQFNNAYTNIKWQLQVTYTTINGFNDNNIYIVESVDLITDQQVAMICSPFNIDIYMISSNVLVHYAIDLPKIDGETLIGNYF
;
A
#
# COMPACT_ATOMS: atom_id res chain seq x y z
N MET A 1 20.50 -12.02 -9.70
CA MET A 1 19.85 -12.13 -8.38
C MET A 1 18.55 -12.89 -8.59
N ARG A 2 18.39 -14.09 -8.01
CA ARG A 2 17.10 -14.80 -8.01
C ARG A 2 16.19 -14.12 -6.96
N ASN A 3 14.87 -14.08 -7.18
CA ASN A 3 13.85 -13.53 -6.26
C ASN A 3 13.91 -12.00 -6.02
N CYS A 4 14.44 -11.27 -6.98
CA CYS A 4 14.54 -9.81 -6.92
C CYS A 4 13.23 -9.14 -7.37
N GLN A 5 12.65 -8.27 -6.53
CA GLN A 5 11.55 -7.40 -6.90
C GLN A 5 12.07 -5.98 -7.16
N GLN A 6 11.89 -5.49 -8.37
CA GLN A 6 12.13 -4.08 -8.70
C GLN A 6 10.90 -3.27 -8.29
N LEU A 7 11.06 -2.32 -7.37
CA LEU A 7 9.95 -1.52 -6.83
C LEU A 7 9.84 -0.14 -7.51
N SER A 8 10.97 0.40 -7.98
CA SER A 8 11.02 1.64 -8.75
C SER A 8 12.26 1.69 -9.64
N SER A 9 12.42 2.74 -10.43
CA SER A 9 13.64 3.00 -11.22
C SER A 9 14.89 3.16 -10.34
N PHE A 10 14.71 3.58 -9.07
CA PHE A 10 15.81 3.80 -8.13
C PHE A 10 16.02 2.58 -7.21
N VAL A 11 14.96 1.88 -6.83
CA VAL A 11 15.02 0.64 -6.04
C VAL A 11 15.01 -0.55 -7.00
N HIS A 12 16.20 -0.87 -7.51
CA HIS A 12 16.35 -1.90 -8.54
C HIS A 12 16.15 -3.32 -8.02
N CYS A 13 16.36 -3.55 -6.72
CA CYS A 13 16.18 -4.89 -6.16
C CYS A 13 15.86 -4.89 -4.67
N CYS A 14 14.68 -5.36 -4.30
CA CYS A 14 14.38 -5.82 -2.95
C CYS A 14 14.11 -7.32 -2.95
N PHE A 15 14.65 -8.04 -1.96
CA PHE A 15 14.36 -9.46 -1.76
C PHE A 15 14.42 -9.84 -0.29
N ILE A 16 13.76 -10.96 0.02
CA ILE A 16 13.77 -11.60 1.34
C ILE A 16 14.73 -12.78 1.26
N THR A 17 15.64 -12.89 2.22
CA THR A 17 16.42 -14.10 2.43
C THR A 17 15.61 -15.07 3.29
N ALA A 18 15.16 -16.18 2.69
CA ALA A 18 14.58 -17.31 3.40
C ALA A 18 15.41 -18.55 3.03
N ASP A 19 16.13 -19.09 4.00
CA ASP A 19 16.82 -20.39 3.92
C ASP A 19 17.60 -20.68 2.63
N ASP A 20 18.68 -19.92 2.40
CA ASP A 20 19.81 -20.47 1.64
C ASP A 20 20.70 -21.23 2.61
N ASN A 21 20.83 -22.55 2.40
CA ASN A 21 21.57 -23.56 3.18
C ASN A 21 23.08 -23.28 3.40
N THR A 22 23.55 -22.05 3.21
CA THR A 22 24.97 -21.68 3.22
C THR A 22 25.39 -20.66 4.29
N SER A 23 24.49 -20.00 5.04
CA SER A 23 24.89 -19.25 6.25
C SER A 23 23.70 -18.71 7.06
N PHE A 24 23.36 -19.37 8.17
CA PHE A 24 22.30 -18.96 9.11
C PHE A 24 22.75 -17.87 10.09
N LEU A 25 22.69 -16.60 9.69
CA LEU A 25 22.81 -15.47 10.63
C LEU A 25 21.83 -14.29 10.36
N HIS A 26 21.19 -14.23 9.18
CA HIS A 26 20.57 -13.00 8.67
C HIS A 26 19.28 -13.24 7.83
N GLU A 27 18.21 -13.75 8.44
CA GLU A 27 16.86 -13.59 7.86
C GLU A 27 16.49 -12.10 7.87
N GLY A 28 16.04 -11.57 6.73
CA GLY A 28 15.60 -10.18 6.66
C GLY A 28 15.33 -9.68 5.26
N THR A 29 15.01 -8.40 5.18
CA THR A 29 14.76 -7.70 3.92
C THR A 29 16.04 -7.00 3.47
N HIS A 30 16.45 -7.28 2.24
CA HIS A 30 17.56 -6.62 1.56
C HIS A 30 16.99 -5.75 0.44
N CYS A 31 17.35 -4.47 0.39
CA CYS A 31 16.99 -3.56 -0.69
C CYS A 31 18.24 -2.88 -1.23
N PHE A 32 18.40 -2.88 -2.54
CA PHE A 32 19.53 -2.30 -3.25
C PHE A 32 19.02 -1.14 -4.09
N ARG A 33 19.62 0.02 -3.90
CA ARG A 33 19.33 1.23 -4.68
C ARG A 33 20.42 1.44 -5.72
N GLN A 34 20.04 1.84 -6.92
CA GLN A 34 21.01 2.25 -7.94
C GLN A 34 21.22 3.77 -7.84
N ARG A 35 22.45 4.20 -7.51
CA ARG A 35 22.91 5.58 -7.74
C ARG A 35 23.77 5.61 -8.99
N SER A 36 23.69 6.69 -9.74
CA SER A 36 24.37 6.93 -11.02
C SER A 36 25.70 6.18 -11.15
N THR A 37 25.67 5.10 -11.93
CA THR A 37 26.78 4.32 -12.49
C THR A 37 27.73 3.55 -11.56
N ASP A 38 27.74 3.73 -10.24
CA ASP A 38 28.61 2.93 -9.35
C ASP A 38 27.94 2.56 -8.02
N LEU A 39 28.17 1.29 -7.63
CA LEU A 39 27.81 0.57 -6.40
C LEU A 39 26.48 0.92 -5.71
N SER A 40 25.61 -0.09 -5.68
CA SER A 40 24.31 -0.06 -5.05
C SER A 40 24.35 0.23 -3.55
N ASP A 41 23.67 1.28 -3.08
CA ASP A 41 23.42 1.43 -1.65
C ASP A 41 22.58 0.24 -1.18
N HIS A 42 23.10 -0.52 -0.23
CA HIS A 42 22.46 -1.71 0.32
C HIS A 42 21.83 -1.39 1.67
N PHE A 43 20.51 -1.54 1.74
CA PHE A 43 19.76 -1.54 2.98
C PHE A 43 19.50 -2.99 3.42
N TYR A 44 19.72 -3.27 4.70
CA TYR A 44 19.38 -4.54 5.32
C TYR A 44 18.64 -4.32 6.63
N LYS A 45 17.50 -4.99 6.78
CA LYS A 45 16.76 -5.04 8.03
C LYS A 45 16.57 -6.48 8.48
N LYS A 46 17.29 -6.85 9.53
CA LYS A 46 17.22 -8.16 10.18
C LYS A 46 15.84 -8.41 10.78
N ASN A 47 15.36 -9.65 10.68
CA ASN A 47 14.11 -10.16 11.26
C ASN A 47 12.83 -9.42 10.79
N MET A 48 12.92 -8.74 9.66
CA MET A 48 11.79 -8.06 9.02
C MET A 48 11.62 -8.59 7.61
N ARG A 49 10.41 -9.03 7.28
CA ARG A 49 10.02 -9.53 5.96
C ARG A 49 9.26 -8.44 5.21
N MET A 50 9.59 -8.25 3.95
CA MET A 50 8.88 -7.34 3.07
C MET A 50 7.49 -7.91 2.77
N THR A 51 6.46 -7.07 2.87
CA THR A 51 5.10 -7.44 2.44
C THR A 51 4.88 -7.04 0.98
N HIS A 52 3.72 -7.38 0.41
CA HIS A 52 3.33 -6.91 -0.93
C HIS A 52 2.83 -5.44 -0.93
N THR A 53 2.91 -4.77 0.21
CA THR A 53 2.41 -3.42 0.41
C THR A 53 3.56 -2.42 0.31
N TRP A 54 3.60 -1.72 -0.81
CA TRP A 54 4.58 -0.67 -1.11
C TRP A 54 3.92 0.42 -1.97
N GLN A 55 4.50 1.62 -1.93
CA GLN A 55 4.07 2.79 -2.70
C GLN A 55 5.30 3.59 -3.13
N THR A 56 5.27 4.14 -4.35
CA THR A 56 6.25 5.13 -4.80
C THR A 56 5.60 6.53 -4.73
N LEU A 57 6.28 7.46 -4.07
CA LEU A 57 5.85 8.84 -3.89
C LEU A 57 6.46 9.75 -4.97
N SER A 58 5.95 10.98 -5.09
CA SER A 58 6.30 11.95 -6.15
C SER A 58 7.77 12.36 -6.22
N ASN A 59 8.53 12.26 -5.12
CA ASN A 59 9.97 12.58 -5.07
C ASN A 59 10.88 11.36 -5.27
N ASP A 60 10.35 10.31 -5.91
CA ASP A 60 10.98 9.00 -6.10
C ASP A 60 11.30 8.27 -4.78
N ASP A 61 10.60 8.62 -3.71
CA ASP A 61 10.67 7.93 -2.43
C ASP A 61 9.79 6.69 -2.53
N THR A 62 10.40 5.50 -2.57
CA THR A 62 9.64 4.25 -2.43
C THR A 62 9.59 3.86 -0.96
N VAL A 63 8.38 3.69 -0.45
CA VAL A 63 8.12 3.20 0.91
C VAL A 63 7.58 1.77 0.86
N VAL A 64 8.03 0.96 1.79
CA VAL A 64 7.72 -0.48 1.83
C VAL A 64 7.29 -0.88 3.23
N LEU A 65 6.15 -1.54 3.36
CA LEU A 65 5.73 -2.13 4.63
C LEU A 65 6.54 -3.39 4.90
N LEU A 66 7.13 -3.46 6.09
CA LEU A 66 7.84 -4.61 6.61
C LEU A 66 7.07 -5.18 7.81
N GLN A 67 7.05 -6.50 7.94
CA GLN A 67 6.47 -7.24 9.06
C GLN A 67 7.56 -8.06 9.77
N ASN A 68 7.59 -8.02 11.10
CA ASN A 68 8.51 -8.81 11.90
C ASN A 68 7.92 -10.19 12.25
N MET A 69 8.73 -11.08 12.83
CA MET A 69 8.30 -12.44 13.22
C MET A 69 7.33 -12.49 14.42
N ALA A 70 7.12 -11.36 15.09
CA ALA A 70 6.20 -11.16 16.20
C ALA A 70 5.04 -10.20 15.82
N ASP A 71 4.70 -10.16 14.53
CA ASP A 71 3.61 -9.37 13.94
C ASP A 71 3.67 -7.85 14.15
N GLY A 72 4.85 -7.30 14.48
CA GLY A 72 5.09 -5.87 14.49
C GLY A 72 5.42 -5.32 13.10
N TYR A 73 4.92 -4.12 12.80
CA TYR A 73 5.06 -3.49 11.48
C TYR A 73 5.99 -2.29 11.48
N SER A 74 6.64 -2.04 10.34
CA SER A 74 7.42 -0.82 10.12
C SER A 74 7.37 -0.39 8.66
N ILE A 75 7.46 0.91 8.41
CA ILE A 75 7.65 1.45 7.07
C ILE A 75 9.14 1.64 6.82
N LEU A 76 9.65 1.01 5.77
CA LEU A 76 10.97 1.28 5.22
C LEU A 76 10.88 2.42 4.21
N ASP A 77 11.54 3.54 4.52
CA ASP A 77 11.89 4.57 3.55
C ASP A 77 13.19 4.16 2.84
N THR A 78 13.07 3.73 1.57
CA THR A 78 14.21 3.23 0.79
C THR A 78 15.18 4.33 0.34
N LYS A 79 14.77 5.60 0.37
CA LYS A 79 15.63 6.72 -0.02
C LYS A 79 16.64 7.04 1.07
N TYR A 80 16.21 7.04 2.32
CA TYR A 80 17.12 7.31 3.44
C TYR A 80 17.60 6.02 4.13
N GLY A 81 17.03 4.86 3.78
CA GLY A 81 17.34 3.60 4.44
C GLY A 81 16.86 3.58 5.90
N ILE A 82 15.75 4.26 6.19
CA ILE A 82 15.23 4.41 7.55
C ILE A 82 14.02 3.48 7.71
N SER A 83 14.04 2.66 8.76
CA SER A 83 12.91 1.83 9.17
C SER A 83 12.18 2.50 10.31
N MET A 84 10.92 2.85 10.08
CA MET A 84 10.06 3.61 10.98
C MET A 84 9.01 2.66 11.56
N PRO A 85 9.05 2.33 12.85
CA PRO A 85 8.06 1.44 13.45
C PRO A 85 6.67 2.09 13.41
N ILE A 86 5.65 1.27 13.21
CA ILE A 86 4.24 1.65 13.40
C ILE A 86 3.87 1.23 14.82
N LEU A 87 3.45 2.20 15.63
CA LEU A 87 3.06 1.97 17.02
C LEU A 87 1.54 2.10 17.13
N ASP A 88 0.89 0.96 17.33
CA ASP A 88 -0.53 0.88 17.59
C ASP A 88 -0.82 1.17 19.07
N ASN A 89 -2.04 1.63 19.34
CA ASN A 89 -2.57 1.67 20.71
C ASN A 89 -3.12 0.28 21.09
N GLU A 90 -3.09 -0.06 22.39
CA GLU A 90 -3.58 -1.35 22.91
C GLU A 90 -5.04 -1.62 22.48
N ASP A 91 -5.85 -0.56 22.35
CA ASP A 91 -7.26 -0.63 21.94
C ASP A 91 -7.46 -1.23 20.54
N TYR A 92 -6.45 -1.19 19.67
CA TYR A 92 -6.51 -1.66 18.27
C TYR A 92 -5.54 -2.80 17.99
N ALA A 93 -4.95 -3.41 19.01
CA ALA A 93 -3.94 -4.47 18.88
C ALA A 93 -4.44 -5.74 18.15
N ASN A 94 -5.76 -5.91 18.02
CA ASN A 94 -6.36 -7.06 17.32
C ASN A 94 -6.53 -6.84 15.81
N LEU A 95 -6.30 -5.61 15.31
CA LEU A 95 -6.45 -5.32 13.89
C LEU A 95 -5.21 -5.76 13.11
N THR A 96 -5.42 -6.38 11.95
CA THR A 96 -4.33 -6.79 11.05
C THR A 96 -4.21 -5.77 9.90
N PRO A 97 -3.05 -5.12 9.73
CA PRO A 97 -2.77 -4.28 8.57
C PRO A 97 -2.83 -5.06 7.25
N MET A 98 -3.57 -4.53 6.27
CA MET A 98 -3.76 -5.14 4.94
C MET A 98 -3.09 -4.34 3.84
N ALA A 99 -3.27 -3.02 3.86
CA ALA A 99 -2.67 -2.12 2.88
C ALA A 99 -2.33 -0.78 3.54
N THR A 100 -1.40 -0.05 2.95
CA THR A 100 -1.00 1.28 3.40
C THR A 100 -1.12 2.27 2.27
N PHE A 101 -1.36 3.52 2.64
CA PHE A 101 -1.43 4.65 1.75
C PHE A 101 -0.73 5.85 2.38
N PHE A 102 0.06 6.55 1.58
CA PHE A 102 0.66 7.83 1.92
C PHE A 102 0.01 8.90 1.05
N GLY A 103 -0.55 9.93 1.71
CA GLY A 103 -1.01 11.14 1.06
C GLY A 103 0.14 11.83 0.33
N MET A 104 -0.15 12.37 -0.86
CA MET A 104 0.84 12.86 -1.82
C MET A 104 1.96 13.72 -1.19
N ASP A 105 3.19 13.35 -1.57
CA ASP A 105 4.47 14.07 -1.45
C ASP A 105 5.27 13.97 -0.16
N ASN A 106 4.76 13.36 0.93
CA ASN A 106 5.55 13.27 2.15
C ASN A 106 5.40 11.96 2.93
N VAL A 107 6.48 11.55 3.59
CA VAL A 107 6.54 10.38 4.47
C VAL A 107 6.21 10.78 5.91
N LYS A 108 5.12 11.54 6.11
CA LYS A 108 4.67 11.98 7.44
C LYS A 108 3.29 11.46 7.80
N GLU A 109 2.40 11.38 6.83
CA GLU A 109 1.01 10.96 7.02
C GLU A 109 0.82 9.58 6.41
N LEU A 110 0.55 8.60 7.27
CA LEU A 110 0.34 7.21 6.89
C LEU A 110 -1.11 6.86 7.22
N THR A 111 -1.84 6.36 6.23
CA THR A 111 -3.13 5.72 6.42
C THR A 111 -2.96 4.22 6.22
N VAL A 112 -3.45 3.43 7.16
CA VAL A 112 -3.44 1.96 7.10
C VAL A 112 -4.88 1.48 6.97
N LEU A 113 -5.13 0.69 5.93
CA LEU A 113 -6.30 -0.16 5.87
C LEU A 113 -6.01 -1.40 6.71
N ALA A 114 -6.68 -1.53 7.84
CA ALA A 114 -6.60 -2.69 8.72
C ALA A 114 -7.92 -3.48 8.68
N GLN A 115 -7.89 -4.71 9.17
CA GLN A 115 -9.08 -5.56 9.23
C GLN A 115 -9.16 -6.33 10.55
N ASP A 116 -10.38 -6.67 10.95
CA ASP A 116 -10.65 -7.81 11.82
C ASP A 116 -11.22 -8.97 10.98
N ASP A 117 -11.88 -9.93 11.62
CA ASP A 117 -12.52 -11.05 10.93
C ASP A 117 -13.63 -10.62 9.96
N TYR A 118 -14.31 -9.50 10.20
CA TYR A 118 -15.57 -9.12 9.55
C TYR A 118 -15.51 -7.83 8.74
N LYS A 119 -14.73 -6.84 9.16
CA LYS A 119 -14.80 -5.46 8.70
C LYS A 119 -13.43 -4.87 8.41
N PHE A 120 -13.45 -3.81 7.61
CA PHE A 120 -12.29 -2.95 7.43
C PHE A 120 -12.33 -1.76 8.38
N TYR A 121 -11.14 -1.35 8.78
CA TYR A 121 -10.86 -0.18 9.59
C TYR A 121 -9.85 0.69 8.86
N ILE A 122 -9.98 2.00 9.00
CA ILE A 122 -9.02 2.97 8.49
C ILE A 122 -8.37 3.60 9.71
N CYS A 123 -7.08 3.39 9.84
CA CYS A 123 -6.26 3.92 10.92
C CYS A 123 -5.29 4.96 10.36
N GLU A 124 -5.25 6.14 10.96
CA GLU A 124 -4.45 7.28 10.54
C GLU A 124 -3.29 7.51 11.51
N TYR A 125 -2.08 7.66 10.99
CA TYR A 125 -0.85 7.78 11.76
C TYR A 125 -0.05 9.01 11.33
N LEU A 126 0.59 9.65 12.30
CA LEU A 126 1.53 10.73 12.09
C LEU A 126 2.93 10.32 12.51
N ARG A 127 3.91 10.69 11.68
CA ARG A 127 5.33 10.51 12.00
C ARG A 127 5.79 11.52 13.03
N ASP A 128 6.37 11.04 14.12
CA ASP A 128 6.99 11.86 15.15
C ASP A 128 8.45 12.24 14.83
N SER A 129 9.06 13.06 15.69
CA SER A 129 10.46 13.47 15.58
C SER A 129 11.47 12.34 15.74
N GLU A 130 11.06 11.22 16.35
CA GLU A 130 11.87 10.00 16.54
C GLU A 130 11.72 9.00 15.37
N HIS A 131 11.01 9.40 14.31
CA HIS A 131 10.78 8.56 13.13
C HIS A 131 9.94 7.31 13.42
N ARG A 132 8.89 7.49 14.22
CA ARG A 132 7.89 6.46 14.54
C ARG A 132 6.53 6.96 14.08
N PHE A 133 5.69 6.06 13.57
CA PHE A 133 4.30 6.38 13.24
C PHE A 133 3.43 6.12 14.46
N LEU A 134 2.78 7.18 14.95
CA LEU A 134 1.90 7.15 16.12
C LEU A 134 0.44 7.23 15.65
N LEU A 135 -0.38 6.30 16.11
CA LEU A 135 -1.81 6.28 15.81
C LEU A 135 -2.48 7.58 16.30
N GLN A 136 -3.24 8.22 15.42
CA GLN A 136 -4.07 9.38 15.74
C GLN A 136 -5.52 8.98 15.92
N GLU A 137 -6.07 8.29 14.94
CA GLU A 137 -7.47 7.89 14.91
C GLU A 137 -7.60 6.54 14.19
N CYS A 138 -8.56 5.71 14.60
CA CYS A 138 -8.97 4.56 13.81
C CYS A 138 -10.48 4.33 13.88
N TYR A 139 -11.09 4.18 12.72
CA TYR A 139 -12.54 4.08 12.56
C TYR A 139 -12.95 2.96 11.62
N GLU A 140 -14.15 2.43 11.82
CA GLU A 140 -14.75 1.43 10.94
C GLU A 140 -15.06 2.04 9.57
N SER A 141 -14.67 1.34 8.51
CA SER A 141 -14.97 1.72 7.13
C SER A 141 -16.27 1.08 6.66
N ALA A 142 -17.01 1.80 5.81
CA ALA A 142 -18.16 1.24 5.09
C ALA A 142 -17.78 0.24 3.99
N LEU A 143 -16.50 0.19 3.60
CA LEU A 143 -16.00 -0.69 2.54
C LEU A 143 -16.19 -2.17 2.91
N LEU A 144 -16.62 -2.96 1.93
CA LEU A 144 -16.99 -4.36 2.12
C LEU A 144 -15.77 -5.28 1.98
N LYS A 145 -15.60 -6.21 2.92
CA LYS A 145 -14.54 -7.23 2.88
C LYS A 145 -14.97 -8.42 2.02
N LEU A 146 -14.13 -8.80 1.05
CA LEU A 146 -14.28 -10.07 0.32
C LEU A 146 -13.72 -11.22 1.15
N GLU A 147 -14.21 -12.43 0.92
CA GLU A 147 -13.63 -13.62 1.55
C GLU A 147 -12.23 -13.90 0.98
N ASN A 148 -11.24 -13.96 1.87
CA ASN A 148 -9.85 -14.35 1.64
C ASN A 148 -9.16 -13.69 0.43
N PRO A 149 -9.11 -12.33 0.37
CA PRO A 149 -8.42 -11.63 -0.71
C PRO A 149 -6.95 -12.04 -0.74
N SER A 150 -6.45 -12.40 -1.92
CA SER A 150 -5.04 -12.73 -2.14
C SER A 150 -4.16 -11.48 -2.14
N HIS A 151 -4.70 -10.36 -2.62
CA HIS A 151 -4.03 -9.08 -2.63
C HIS A 151 -5.03 -7.94 -2.44
N VAL A 152 -4.58 -6.85 -1.79
CA VAL A 152 -5.37 -5.65 -1.56
C VAL A 152 -4.51 -4.42 -1.84
N LYS A 153 -5.06 -3.47 -2.60
CA LYS A 153 -4.52 -2.11 -2.69
C LYS A 153 -5.58 -1.12 -2.21
N PHE A 154 -5.11 -0.01 -1.67
CA PHE A 154 -5.93 0.96 -0.98
C PHE A 154 -5.43 2.37 -1.27
N CYS A 155 -6.36 3.32 -1.34
CA CYS A 155 -6.05 4.73 -1.23
C CYS A 155 -7.12 5.47 -0.42
N ALA A 156 -6.66 6.48 0.30
CA ALA A 156 -7.50 7.37 1.08
C ALA A 156 -7.01 8.80 0.85
N ASN A 157 -7.58 9.45 -0.16
CA ASN A 157 -7.33 10.86 -0.39
C ASN A 157 -8.50 11.69 0.19
N PRO A 158 -8.38 13.03 0.27
CA PRO A 158 -9.44 13.86 0.85
C PRO A 158 -10.79 13.82 0.12
N ILE A 159 -10.85 13.33 -1.13
CA ILE A 159 -12.05 13.29 -1.98
C ILE A 159 -12.79 11.95 -1.81
N TYR A 160 -12.04 10.85 -1.73
CA TYR A 160 -12.58 9.51 -1.67
C TYR A 160 -11.61 8.51 -1.04
N GLN A 161 -12.18 7.40 -0.60
CA GLN A 161 -11.48 6.20 -0.21
C GLN A 161 -11.78 5.11 -1.24
N ALA A 162 -10.77 4.35 -1.65
CA ALA A 162 -10.94 3.25 -2.57
C ALA A 162 -10.10 2.05 -2.18
N ILE A 163 -10.67 0.87 -2.36
CA ILE A 163 -10.02 -0.42 -2.13
C ILE A 163 -10.23 -1.28 -3.36
N ILE A 164 -9.16 -1.89 -3.86
CA ILE A 164 -9.25 -2.99 -4.81
C ILE A 164 -8.81 -4.28 -4.12
N GLN A 165 -9.69 -5.27 -4.16
CA GLN A 165 -9.47 -6.60 -3.60
C GLN A 165 -9.38 -7.60 -4.75
N PHE A 166 -8.34 -8.44 -4.71
CA PHE A 166 -8.10 -9.51 -5.68
C PHE A 166 -8.39 -10.85 -5.03
N ASN A 167 -9.11 -11.71 -5.73
CA ASN A 167 -9.37 -13.09 -5.36
C ASN A 167 -8.86 -14.02 -6.45
N ASN A 168 -7.87 -14.83 -6.08
CA ASN A 168 -7.29 -15.81 -6.98
C ASN A 168 -8.19 -17.05 -7.09
N ALA A 169 -8.72 -17.30 -8.28
CA ALA A 169 -9.53 -18.45 -8.62
C ALA A 169 -8.78 -19.30 -9.67
N TYR A 170 -7.77 -20.03 -9.21
CA TYR A 170 -6.92 -20.92 -10.02
C TYR A 170 -6.10 -20.19 -11.09
N THR A 171 -6.62 -20.10 -12.32
CA THR A 171 -5.96 -19.45 -13.46
C THR A 171 -6.47 -18.02 -13.68
N ASN A 172 -7.60 -17.67 -13.08
CA ASN A 172 -8.24 -16.37 -13.23
C ASN A 172 -8.13 -15.60 -11.92
N ILE A 173 -8.04 -14.29 -12.01
CA ILE A 173 -8.14 -13.40 -10.87
C ILE A 173 -9.41 -12.59 -11.04
N LYS A 174 -10.30 -12.71 -10.05
CA LYS A 174 -11.42 -11.79 -9.90
C LYS A 174 -10.92 -10.60 -9.11
N TRP A 175 -11.15 -9.39 -9.59
CA TRP A 175 -10.88 -8.19 -8.82
C TRP A 175 -12.14 -7.35 -8.69
N GLN A 176 -12.24 -6.65 -7.56
CA GLN A 176 -13.34 -5.75 -7.26
C GLN A 176 -12.77 -4.47 -6.67
N LEU A 177 -13.02 -3.35 -7.35
CA LEU A 177 -12.77 -2.02 -6.84
C LEU A 177 -14.05 -1.48 -6.19
N GLN A 178 -13.91 -0.97 -4.98
CA GLN A 178 -14.94 -0.25 -4.26
C GLN A 178 -14.47 1.17 -3.97
N VAL A 179 -15.36 2.16 -4.13
CA VAL A 179 -15.09 3.57 -3.88
C VAL A 179 -16.19 4.16 -3.02
N THR A 180 -15.80 4.88 -1.97
CA THR A 180 -16.68 5.70 -1.13
C THR A 180 -16.17 7.14 -1.15
N TYR A 181 -17.08 8.11 -1.15
CA TYR A 181 -16.70 9.53 -1.14
C TYR A 181 -16.69 10.07 0.27
N THR A 182 -15.69 10.90 0.58
CA THR A 182 -15.70 11.68 1.82
C THR A 182 -16.84 12.68 1.78
N THR A 183 -17.41 12.98 2.94
CA THR A 183 -18.46 13.98 3.08
C THR A 183 -17.95 15.35 2.62
N ILE A 184 -18.59 15.92 1.59
CA ILE A 184 -18.29 17.28 1.11
C ILE A 184 -19.44 18.20 1.54
N ASN A 185 -19.12 19.34 2.15
CA ASN A 185 -20.09 20.38 2.54
C ASN A 185 -21.27 19.88 3.39
N GLY A 186 -21.06 18.85 4.22
CA GLY A 186 -22.09 18.27 5.08
C GLY A 186 -23.07 17.32 4.39
N PHE A 187 -22.87 17.01 3.11
CA PHE A 187 -23.62 15.97 2.41
C PHE A 187 -22.90 14.63 2.52
N ASN A 188 -23.40 13.75 3.38
CA ASN A 188 -22.90 12.37 3.47
C ASN A 188 -23.37 11.57 2.27
N ASP A 189 -22.42 11.11 1.46
CA ASP A 189 -22.68 10.06 0.50
C ASP A 189 -22.36 8.70 1.14
N ASN A 190 -23.41 7.97 1.50
CA ASN A 190 -23.27 6.65 2.10
C ASN A 190 -23.22 5.53 1.06
N ASN A 191 -23.11 5.86 -0.24
CA ASN A 191 -23.04 4.86 -1.29
C ASN A 191 -21.63 4.28 -1.43
N ILE A 192 -21.58 3.00 -1.75
CA ILE A 192 -20.37 2.29 -2.17
C ILE A 192 -20.50 2.03 -3.66
N TYR A 193 -19.63 2.64 -4.45
CA TYR A 193 -19.57 2.42 -5.89
C TYR A 193 -18.67 1.23 -6.16
N ILE A 194 -19.16 0.23 -6.89
CA ILE A 194 -18.46 -1.04 -7.10
C ILE A 194 -18.29 -1.30 -8.60
N VAL A 195 -17.07 -1.67 -8.99
CA VAL A 195 -16.77 -2.25 -10.29
C VAL A 195 -15.99 -3.54 -10.09
N GLU A 196 -16.34 -4.57 -10.85
CA GLU A 196 -15.69 -5.88 -10.79
C GLU A 196 -15.38 -6.41 -12.19
N SER A 197 -14.30 -7.19 -12.29
CA SER A 197 -13.91 -7.90 -13.51
C SER A 197 -13.25 -9.23 -13.16
N VAL A 198 -13.19 -10.12 -14.16
CA VAL A 198 -12.50 -11.40 -14.07
C VAL A 198 -11.54 -11.48 -15.24
N ASP A 199 -10.25 -11.59 -14.93
CA ASP A 199 -9.20 -11.54 -15.93
C ASP A 199 -8.19 -12.68 -15.72
N LEU A 200 -7.55 -13.13 -16.81
CA LEU A 200 -6.43 -14.07 -16.77
C LEU A 200 -5.15 -13.30 -16.45
N ILE A 201 -4.97 -12.85 -15.21
CA ILE A 201 -3.87 -11.98 -14.78
C ILE A 201 -3.15 -12.55 -13.56
N THR A 202 -1.97 -12.01 -13.21
CA THR A 202 -1.30 -12.33 -11.94
C THR A 202 -1.41 -11.15 -10.97
N ASP A 203 -1.64 -11.42 -9.69
CA ASP A 203 -1.74 -10.41 -8.61
C ASP A 203 -0.39 -10.05 -7.99
N GLN A 204 0.71 -10.57 -8.55
CA GLN A 204 2.04 -10.39 -7.97
C GLN A 204 2.55 -8.94 -8.05
N GLN A 205 2.16 -8.20 -9.09
CA GLN A 205 2.55 -6.80 -9.28
C GLN A 205 1.33 -6.00 -9.71
N VAL A 206 0.67 -5.40 -8.73
CA VAL A 206 -0.43 -4.46 -8.92
C VAL A 206 0.04 -3.09 -8.47
N ALA A 207 -0.16 -2.08 -9.32
CA ALA A 207 -0.07 -0.68 -8.94
C ALA A 207 -1.43 -0.01 -9.10
N MET A 208 -1.74 0.88 -8.16
CA MET A 208 -2.97 1.67 -8.14
C MET A 208 -2.57 3.13 -7.96
N ILE A 209 -3.00 3.97 -8.90
CA ILE A 209 -2.79 5.42 -8.85
C ILE A 209 -4.16 6.07 -8.65
N CYS A 210 -4.27 6.83 -7.58
CA CYS A 210 -5.52 7.47 -7.17
C CYS A 210 -5.46 8.97 -7.45
N SER A 211 -5.98 9.36 -8.60
CA SER A 211 -6.12 10.76 -8.99
C SER A 211 -7.48 11.30 -8.56
N PRO A 212 -7.67 12.62 -8.46
CA PRO A 212 -8.94 13.22 -8.05
C PRO A 212 -10.18 12.77 -8.85
N PHE A 213 -10.01 12.41 -10.12
CA PHE A 213 -11.11 12.15 -11.05
C PHE A 213 -11.12 10.74 -11.64
N ASN A 214 -10.02 10.00 -11.49
CA ASN A 214 -9.88 8.67 -12.06
C ASN A 214 -8.95 7.81 -11.20
N ILE A 215 -9.15 6.50 -11.27
CA ILE A 215 -8.26 5.52 -10.68
C ILE A 215 -7.63 4.73 -11.82
N ASP A 216 -6.30 4.75 -11.88
CA ASP A 216 -5.54 3.94 -12.83
C ASP A 216 -5.00 2.70 -12.13
N ILE A 217 -5.29 1.52 -12.69
CA ILE A 217 -4.85 0.24 -12.16
C ILE A 217 -3.99 -0.46 -13.20
N TYR A 218 -2.76 -0.78 -12.80
CA TYR A 218 -1.78 -1.45 -13.64
C TYR A 218 -1.51 -2.84 -13.09
N MET A 219 -1.59 -3.83 -13.97
CA MET A 219 -1.41 -5.24 -13.62
C MET A 219 -0.56 -5.93 -14.69
N ILE A 220 0.25 -6.91 -14.28
CA ILE A 220 1.04 -7.71 -15.22
C ILE A 220 0.35 -9.05 -15.46
N SER A 221 0.16 -9.39 -16.73
CA SER A 221 -0.31 -10.69 -17.16
C SER A 221 0.42 -11.19 -18.39
N SER A 222 0.98 -12.40 -18.31
CA SER A 222 1.58 -13.07 -19.47
C SER A 222 2.59 -12.19 -20.24
N ASN A 223 3.38 -11.39 -19.52
CA ASN A 223 4.32 -10.39 -20.03
C ASN A 223 3.69 -9.17 -20.73
N VAL A 224 2.40 -8.94 -20.56
CA VAL A 224 1.68 -7.75 -21.00
C VAL A 224 1.32 -6.89 -19.78
N LEU A 225 1.49 -5.58 -19.92
CA LEU A 225 0.98 -4.61 -18.96
C LEU A 225 -0.48 -4.30 -19.33
N VAL A 226 -1.40 -4.62 -18.42
CA VAL A 226 -2.82 -4.27 -18.55
C VAL A 226 -3.08 -3.02 -17.73
N HIS A 227 -3.76 -2.04 -18.34
CA HIS A 227 -4.14 -0.78 -17.72
C HIS A 227 -5.66 -0.64 -17.74
N TYR A 228 -6.24 -0.44 -16.57
CA TYR A 228 -7.64 -0.06 -16.39
C TYR A 228 -7.68 1.40 -15.94
N ALA A 229 -8.26 2.26 -16.78
CA ALA A 229 -8.60 3.63 -16.42
C ALA A 229 -10.06 3.66 -15.99
N ILE A 230 -10.31 3.93 -14.71
CA ILE A 230 -11.65 3.93 -14.13
C ILE A 230 -12.02 5.37 -13.81
N ASP A 231 -12.94 5.94 -14.60
CA ASP A 231 -13.50 7.25 -14.35
C ASP A 231 -14.37 7.22 -13.10
N LEU A 232 -14.14 8.17 -12.20
CA LEU A 232 -14.89 8.27 -10.97
C LEU A 232 -16.27 8.91 -11.22
N PRO A 233 -17.34 8.42 -10.57
CA PRO A 233 -18.69 8.86 -10.84
C PRO A 233 -18.98 10.32 -10.43
N LYS A 234 -18.11 10.96 -9.64
CA LYS A 234 -18.25 12.36 -9.23
C LYS A 234 -17.02 13.16 -9.64
N ILE A 235 -17.27 14.38 -10.11
CA ILE A 235 -16.26 15.33 -10.60
C ILE A 235 -15.90 16.36 -9.50
N ASP A 236 -16.26 16.09 -8.23
CA ASP A 236 -16.19 17.08 -7.14
C ASP A 236 -14.77 17.50 -6.72
N GLY A 237 -13.72 17.03 -7.40
CA GLY A 237 -12.35 17.53 -7.26
C GLY A 237 -12.21 19.05 -7.46
N GLU A 238 -13.14 19.70 -8.17
CA GLU A 238 -13.12 21.17 -8.34
C GLU A 238 -13.36 21.94 -7.03
N THR A 239 -14.06 21.37 -6.05
CA THR A 239 -14.34 22.07 -4.78
C THR A 239 -13.21 21.98 -3.75
N LEU A 240 -12.31 20.99 -3.86
CA LEU A 240 -11.16 20.81 -2.96
C LEU A 240 -9.88 21.48 -3.49
N ILE A 241 -9.74 21.65 -4.81
CA ILE A 241 -8.59 22.34 -5.43
C ILE A 241 -8.67 23.87 -5.23
N GLY A 242 -9.84 24.42 -4.85
CA GLY A 242 -10.05 25.85 -4.66
C GLY A 242 -9.48 26.47 -3.36
N ASN A 243 -8.93 25.67 -2.43
CA ASN A 243 -8.48 26.17 -1.11
C ASN A 243 -6.97 26.01 -0.84
N TYR A 244 -6.17 25.61 -1.83
CA TYR A 244 -4.70 25.56 -1.71
C TYR A 244 -4.05 26.37 -2.84
N PHE A 245 -4.08 27.70 -2.74
CA PHE A 245 -3.17 28.62 -3.42
C PHE A 245 -2.84 29.81 -2.51
#